data_AF-Q962Y3-F1
#
_entry.id   AF-Q962Y3-F1
#
_cell.length_a   1.000
_cell.length_b   1.000
_cell.length_c   1.000
_cell.angle_alpha   90.00
_cell.angle_beta   90.00
_cell.angle_gamma   90.00
#
_symmetry.space_group_name_H-M   'P 1'
#
loop_
_entity.id
_entity.type
_entity.pdbx_description
1 polymer ?
#
loop_
_entity_poly.entity_id
_entity_poly.type
_entity_poly.pdbx_seq_one_letter_code
_entity_poly.pdbx_strand_id
1 'polypeptide(L)'
;WCGSRLRTLEKSLPRCSYPRFLVCSFLWLSSEKEIRKQIKGGPWVFGFNVKFYPPDPSQLQEDITRYQLCLQIRDDILKGRLPCSFVTHALLGSYIVQSELGDYDPEEHSADYLSEFKFAPNQTKELEEKVMELHKTHKGQTPAEAELHYLENAKKLAMYGVDLHHAKDSEGVDIMLGVCANGLLIYRDRL
;
A
#
# COMPACT_ATOMS: atom_id res chain seq x y z
N TRP A 1 -3.97 6.64 -19.96
CA TRP A 1 -2.72 5.86 -20.08
C TRP A 1 -2.64 4.63 -19.16
N CYS A 2 -3.51 4.46 -18.15
CA CYS A 2 -3.50 3.28 -17.26
C CYS A 2 -4.25 2.04 -17.82
N GLY A 3 -5.23 2.22 -18.71
CA GLY A 3 -6.11 1.12 -19.19
C GLY A 3 -5.52 0.16 -20.24
N SER A 4 -4.49 0.58 -20.98
CA SER A 4 -3.94 -0.23 -22.09
C SER A 4 -2.98 -1.33 -21.61
N ARG A 5 -2.34 -1.14 -20.45
CA ARG A 5 -1.34 -2.06 -19.89
C ARG A 5 -1.95 -3.20 -19.05
N LEU A 6 -3.21 -3.05 -18.64
CA LEU A 6 -3.96 -4.05 -17.84
C LEU A 6 -4.39 -5.27 -18.66
N ARG A 7 -4.71 -5.10 -19.95
CA ARG A 7 -5.18 -6.21 -20.82
C ARG A 7 -4.13 -7.26 -21.13
N THR A 8 -2.85 -6.94 -20.97
CA THR A 8 -1.75 -7.88 -21.26
C THR A 8 -1.50 -8.86 -20.11
N LEU A 9 -1.94 -8.55 -18.89
CA LEU A 9 -1.61 -9.30 -17.67
C LEU A 9 -2.55 -10.47 -17.35
N GLU A 10 -3.78 -10.49 -17.89
CA GLU A 10 -4.73 -11.60 -17.65
C GLU A 10 -4.34 -12.91 -18.34
N LYS A 11 -3.46 -12.87 -19.36
CA LYS A 11 -3.24 -14.01 -20.25
C LYS A 11 -2.02 -14.87 -19.94
N SER A 12 -1.20 -14.54 -18.94
CA SER A 12 0.15 -15.13 -18.85
C SER A 12 0.65 -15.43 -17.44
N LEU A 13 -0.15 -16.03 -16.53
CA LEU A 13 0.36 -16.38 -15.21
C LEU A 13 0.05 -17.83 -14.77
N PRO A 14 1.08 -18.71 -14.69
CA PRO A 14 0.99 -20.01 -14.04
C PRO A 14 1.18 -19.91 -12.51
N ARG A 15 0.28 -20.58 -11.78
CA ARG A 15 0.27 -21.14 -10.39
C ARG A 15 1.08 -20.56 -9.20
N CYS A 16 1.93 -19.54 -9.33
CA CYS A 16 2.63 -18.91 -8.19
C CYS A 16 2.44 -17.38 -8.13
N SER A 17 1.26 -16.89 -8.47
CA SER A 17 0.95 -15.45 -8.41
C SER A 17 0.01 -15.18 -7.24
N TYR A 18 0.46 -14.38 -6.28
CA TYR A 18 -0.41 -13.83 -5.22
C TYR A 18 -1.64 -13.22 -5.89
N PRO A 19 -2.85 -13.74 -5.63
CA PRO A 19 -3.99 -13.36 -6.43
C PRO A 19 -4.38 -11.91 -6.12
N ARG A 20 -4.46 -11.14 -7.19
CA ARG A 20 -4.92 -9.76 -7.28
C ARG A 20 -6.46 -9.78 -7.35
N PHE A 21 -7.16 -9.04 -6.48
CA PHE A 21 -8.63 -9.12 -6.41
C PHE A 21 -9.33 -7.77 -6.60
N LEU A 22 -10.52 -7.84 -7.19
CA LEU A 22 -11.45 -6.72 -7.34
C LEU A 22 -12.33 -6.61 -6.07
N VAL A 23 -12.51 -5.39 -5.57
CA VAL A 23 -13.37 -5.03 -4.44
C VAL A 23 -14.54 -4.20 -4.97
N CYS A 24 -15.77 -4.52 -4.57
CA CYS A 24 -16.94 -3.67 -4.80
C CYS A 24 -17.54 -3.30 -3.44
N SER A 25 -17.64 -2.00 -3.13
CA SER A 25 -18.36 -1.48 -1.96
C SER A 25 -18.03 -2.18 -0.63
N PHE A 26 -16.73 -2.40 -0.36
CA PHE A 26 -16.16 -3.10 0.82
C PHE A 26 -16.27 -4.63 0.85
N LEU A 27 -16.75 -5.28 -0.21
CA LEU A 27 -16.80 -6.74 -0.34
C LEU A 27 -15.85 -7.25 -1.42
N TRP A 28 -15.08 -8.29 -1.08
CA TRP A 28 -14.26 -9.02 -2.04
C TRP A 28 -15.14 -9.80 -3.01
N LEU A 29 -14.89 -9.66 -4.31
CA LEU A 29 -15.57 -10.47 -5.31
C LEU A 29 -15.05 -11.91 -5.30
N SER A 30 -15.98 -12.84 -5.27
CA SER A 30 -15.73 -14.27 -5.46
C SER A 30 -15.49 -14.55 -6.94
N SER A 31 -14.34 -15.15 -7.27
CA SER A 31 -14.01 -15.59 -8.63
C SER A 31 -14.93 -16.70 -9.15
N GLU A 32 -15.50 -17.49 -8.24
CA GLU A 32 -16.39 -18.62 -8.57
C GLU A 32 -17.83 -18.21 -8.89
N LYS A 33 -18.19 -16.94 -8.67
CA LYS A 33 -19.56 -16.45 -8.84
C LYS A 33 -19.61 -15.37 -9.91
N GLU A 34 -20.68 -15.37 -10.70
CA GLU A 34 -20.89 -14.30 -11.68
C GLU A 34 -21.02 -12.94 -10.98
N ILE A 35 -20.36 -11.91 -11.52
CA ILE A 35 -20.36 -10.54 -10.96
C ILE A 35 -21.79 -10.00 -10.77
N ARG A 36 -22.67 -10.23 -11.76
CA ARG A 36 -24.09 -9.82 -11.70
C ARG A 36 -24.88 -10.42 -10.53
N LYS A 37 -24.43 -11.56 -9.99
CA LYS A 37 -25.05 -12.22 -8.82
C LYS A 37 -24.52 -11.67 -7.50
N GLN A 38 -23.37 -11.01 -7.53
CA GLN A 38 -22.68 -10.46 -6.36
C GLN A 38 -23.00 -8.98 -6.13
N ILE A 39 -23.23 -8.22 -7.22
CA ILE A 39 -23.58 -6.80 -7.16
C ILE A 39 -25.05 -6.64 -7.52
N LYS A 40 -25.83 -6.06 -6.60
CA LYS A 40 -27.27 -5.83 -6.78
C LYS A 40 -27.56 -4.33 -6.83
N GLY A 41 -28.02 -3.85 -7.98
CA GLY A 41 -28.43 -2.46 -8.18
C GLY A 41 -27.28 -1.46 -8.15
N GLY A 42 -27.46 -0.32 -8.83
CA GLY A 42 -26.47 0.76 -8.88
C GLY A 42 -25.33 0.55 -9.89
N PRO A 43 -24.44 1.55 -10.03
CA PRO A 43 -23.32 1.51 -10.95
C PRO A 43 -22.28 0.46 -10.50
N TRP A 44 -21.69 -0.24 -11.46
CA TRP A 44 -20.66 -1.24 -11.19
C TRP A 44 -19.31 -0.55 -10.99
N VAL A 45 -19.02 -0.20 -9.73
CA VAL A 45 -17.76 0.44 -9.33
C VAL A 45 -16.88 -0.60 -8.63
N PHE A 46 -15.65 -0.76 -9.14
CA PHE A 46 -14.67 -1.69 -8.59
C PHE A 46 -13.39 -0.95 -8.21
N GLY A 47 -12.82 -1.33 -7.08
CA GLY A 47 -11.46 -0.99 -6.68
C GLY A 47 -10.54 -2.19 -6.88
N PHE A 48 -9.34 -1.95 -7.36
CA PHE A 48 -8.30 -2.96 -7.41
C PHE A 48 -7.49 -2.91 -6.11
N ASN A 49 -7.45 -3.99 -5.33
CA ASN A 49 -6.77 -4.01 -4.04
C ASN A 49 -5.97 -5.30 -3.80
N VAL A 50 -4.97 -5.21 -2.93
CA VAL A 50 -4.24 -6.39 -2.41
C VAL A 50 -5.05 -7.03 -1.29
N LYS A 51 -5.35 -8.32 -1.45
CA LYS A 51 -6.06 -9.12 -0.44
C LYS A 51 -5.11 -9.83 0.53
N PHE A 52 -3.98 -10.29 0.00
CA PHE A 52 -2.99 -11.06 0.76
C PHE A 52 -1.64 -10.36 0.65
N TYR A 53 -1.19 -9.82 1.77
CA TYR A 53 0.08 -9.11 1.86
C TYR A 53 1.17 -10.16 2.12
N PRO A 54 2.21 -10.25 1.27
CA PRO A 54 3.30 -11.20 1.49
C PRO A 54 4.08 -10.79 2.74
N PRO A 55 4.37 -11.73 3.68
CA PRO A 55 5.26 -11.45 4.81
C PRO A 55 6.66 -11.02 4.37
N ASP A 56 7.10 -11.50 3.21
CA ASP A 56 8.37 -11.17 2.60
C ASP A 56 8.16 -10.69 1.14
N PRO A 57 8.04 -9.36 0.91
CA PRO A 57 7.82 -8.78 -0.40
C PRO A 57 8.95 -9.04 -1.41
N SER A 58 10.16 -9.34 -0.93
CA SER A 58 11.32 -9.66 -1.78
C SER A 58 11.10 -10.94 -2.61
N GLN A 59 10.20 -11.83 -2.16
CA GLN A 59 9.87 -13.09 -2.85
C GLN A 59 8.97 -12.87 -4.07
N LEU A 60 8.38 -11.68 -4.23
CA LEU A 60 7.62 -11.34 -5.42
C LEU A 60 8.57 -11.25 -6.61
N GLN A 61 8.44 -12.15 -7.57
CA GLN A 61 9.36 -12.26 -8.71
C GLN A 61 9.25 -11.09 -9.69
N GLU A 62 8.05 -10.53 -9.84
CA GLU A 62 7.78 -9.51 -10.83
C GLU A 62 7.82 -8.10 -10.22
N ASP A 63 8.59 -7.21 -10.83
CA ASP A 63 8.64 -5.78 -10.49
C ASP A 63 7.25 -5.15 -10.47
N ILE A 64 6.41 -5.47 -11.47
CA ILE A 64 5.05 -4.93 -11.54
C ILE A 64 4.21 -5.31 -10.31
N THR A 65 4.42 -6.51 -9.75
CA THR A 65 3.66 -6.95 -8.57
C THR A 65 4.16 -6.24 -7.31
N ARG A 66 5.47 -5.97 -7.20
CA ARG A 66 6.03 -5.13 -6.13
C ARG A 66 5.52 -3.69 -6.19
N TYR A 67 5.54 -3.08 -7.37
CA TYR A 67 5.02 -1.72 -7.57
C TYR A 67 3.54 -1.61 -7.16
N GLN A 68 2.70 -2.57 -7.54
CA GLN A 68 1.29 -2.57 -7.12
C GLN A 68 1.12 -2.68 -5.59
N LEU A 69 2.00 -3.44 -4.92
CA LEU A 69 2.02 -3.51 -3.47
C LEU A 69 2.45 -2.18 -2.84
N CYS A 70 3.44 -1.48 -3.40
CA CYS A 70 3.82 -0.13 -2.98
C CYS A 70 2.62 0.83 -3.05
N LEU A 71 1.88 0.81 -4.16
CA LEU A 71 0.68 1.63 -4.34
C LEU A 71 -0.41 1.31 -3.31
N GLN A 72 -0.66 0.03 -3.04
CA GLN A 72 -1.62 -0.36 -2.00
C GLN A 72 -1.20 0.15 -0.63
N ILE A 73 0.05 -0.06 -0.22
CA ILE A 73 0.55 0.36 1.09
C ILE A 73 0.47 1.89 1.21
N ARG A 74 0.79 2.63 0.15
CA ARG A 74 0.64 4.08 0.12
C ARG A 74 -0.81 4.50 0.36
N ASP A 75 -1.76 3.85 -0.32
CA ASP A 75 -3.20 4.07 -0.09
C ASP A 75 -3.63 3.71 1.33
N ASP A 76 -3.10 2.62 1.91
CA ASP A 76 -3.38 2.21 3.29
C ASP A 76 -2.89 3.25 4.30
N ILE A 77 -1.69 3.82 4.09
CA ILE A 77 -1.13 4.90 4.92
C ILE A 77 -2.02 6.14 4.84
N LEU A 78 -2.37 6.59 3.62
CA LEU A 78 -3.17 7.80 3.40
C LEU A 78 -4.60 7.67 3.94
N LYS A 79 -5.16 6.47 3.94
CA LYS A 79 -6.47 6.17 4.55
C LYS A 79 -6.41 5.92 6.06
N GLY A 80 -5.22 5.93 6.67
CA GLY A 80 -5.02 5.65 8.09
C GLY A 80 -5.18 4.18 8.47
N ARG A 81 -5.25 3.26 7.50
CA ARG A 81 -5.28 1.80 7.74
C ARG A 81 -3.93 1.25 8.16
N LEU A 82 -2.84 1.90 7.73
CA LEU A 82 -1.47 1.60 8.14
C LEU A 82 -0.88 2.81 8.87
N PRO A 83 -1.05 2.89 10.21
CA PRO A 83 -0.50 3.99 10.99
C PRO A 83 1.03 3.98 10.96
N CYS A 84 1.61 5.16 10.76
CA CYS A 84 3.05 5.37 10.66
C CYS A 84 3.48 6.51 11.59
N SER A 85 4.67 6.39 12.17
CA SER A 85 5.31 7.51 12.86
C SER A 85 5.70 8.61 11.87
N PHE A 86 5.98 9.83 12.36
CA PHE A 86 6.52 10.91 11.53
C PHE A 86 7.78 10.47 10.76
N VAL A 87 8.72 9.82 11.45
CA VAL A 87 9.98 9.34 10.85
C VAL A 87 9.71 8.29 9.77
N THR A 88 8.75 7.40 10.01
CA THR A 88 8.35 6.39 9.03
C THR A 88 7.72 7.03 7.80
N HIS A 89 6.81 8.00 7.97
CA HIS A 89 6.24 8.74 6.83
C HIS A 89 7.33 9.41 6.01
N ALA A 90 8.31 10.05 6.65
CA ALA A 90 9.40 10.71 5.95
C ALA A 90 10.27 9.72 5.17
N LEU A 91 10.64 8.60 5.81
CA LEU A 91 11.43 7.55 5.19
C LEU A 91 10.71 6.92 3.99
N LEU A 92 9.46 6.48 4.17
CA LEU A 92 8.67 5.88 3.10
C LEU A 92 8.39 6.89 1.98
N GLY A 93 8.11 8.14 2.33
CA GLY A 93 7.95 9.23 1.36
C GLY A 93 9.20 9.43 0.52
N SER A 94 10.38 9.38 1.12
CA SER A 94 11.64 9.57 0.38
C SER A 94 11.89 8.49 -0.67
N TYR A 95 11.50 7.24 -0.41
CA TYR A 95 11.58 6.18 -1.42
C TYR A 95 10.56 6.35 -2.55
N ILE A 96 9.35 6.85 -2.24
CA ILE A 96 8.35 7.17 -3.28
C ILE A 96 8.91 8.24 -4.22
N VAL A 97 9.49 9.31 -3.66
CA VAL A 97 10.08 10.40 -4.45
C VAL A 97 11.22 9.87 -5.32
N GLN A 98 12.16 9.11 -4.74
CA GLN A 98 13.26 8.50 -5.49
C GLN A 98 12.76 7.60 -6.63
N SER A 99 11.70 6.82 -6.41
CA SER A 99 11.16 5.93 -7.45
C SER A 99 10.48 6.69 -8.60
N GLU A 100 9.85 7.83 -8.32
CA GLU A 100 9.05 8.58 -9.29
C GLU A 100 9.86 9.67 -10.01
N LEU A 101 10.81 10.29 -9.30
CA LEU A 101 11.61 11.42 -9.82
C LEU A 101 13.07 11.05 -10.12
N GLY A 102 13.57 9.93 -9.60
CA GLY A 102 15.00 9.58 -9.68
C GLY A 102 15.84 10.38 -8.67
N ASP A 103 17.10 10.63 -9.01
CA ASP A 103 18.02 11.32 -8.09
C ASP A 103 17.65 12.79 -7.88
N TYR A 104 17.89 13.29 -6.67
CA TYR A 104 17.76 14.72 -6.39
C TYR A 104 18.76 15.56 -7.20
N ASP A 105 18.21 16.38 -8.10
CA ASP A 105 18.90 17.49 -8.79
C ASP A 105 18.51 18.87 -8.22
N PRO A 106 19.45 19.68 -7.70
CA PRO A 106 19.19 21.06 -7.25
C PRO A 106 18.68 22.02 -8.33
N GLU A 107 18.96 21.77 -9.61
CA GLU A 107 18.53 22.63 -10.72
C GLU A 107 17.06 22.37 -11.09
N GLU A 108 16.60 21.13 -10.97
CA GLU A 108 15.22 20.72 -11.29
C GLU A 108 14.29 20.76 -10.07
N HIS A 109 14.81 20.46 -8.88
CA HIS A 109 14.01 20.35 -7.66
C HIS A 109 14.09 21.62 -6.81
N SER A 110 13.14 22.52 -7.05
CA SER A 110 12.86 23.71 -6.23
C SER A 110 12.50 23.34 -4.79
N ALA A 111 12.30 24.31 -3.90
CA ALA A 111 11.97 24.03 -2.49
C ALA A 111 10.57 23.40 -2.28
N ASP A 112 9.73 23.37 -3.31
CA ASP A 112 8.32 22.99 -3.26
C ASP A 112 7.96 21.85 -4.23
N TYR A 113 8.95 21.18 -4.83
CA TYR A 113 8.73 20.08 -5.79
C TYR A 113 7.95 18.88 -5.22
N LEU A 114 7.85 18.77 -3.89
CA LEU A 114 7.09 17.72 -3.21
C LEU A 114 5.61 18.08 -2.97
N SER A 115 5.15 19.27 -3.32
CA SER A 115 3.80 19.77 -3.02
C SER A 115 2.66 18.91 -3.60
N GLU A 116 2.90 18.26 -4.75
CA GLU A 116 1.95 17.36 -5.41
C GLU A 116 1.95 15.94 -4.79
N PHE A 117 2.94 15.61 -3.97
CA PHE A 117 3.01 14.31 -3.31
C PHE A 117 2.21 14.30 -2.00
N LYS A 118 1.61 13.15 -1.71
CA LYS A 118 0.92 12.86 -0.46
C LYS A 118 1.58 11.65 0.20
N PHE A 119 2.20 11.89 1.35
CA PHE A 119 2.95 10.90 2.13
C PHE A 119 2.23 10.48 3.42
N ALA A 120 1.40 11.35 3.98
CA ALA A 120 0.67 11.12 5.23
C ALA A 120 -0.74 11.75 5.17
N PRO A 121 -1.71 11.26 5.96
CA PRO A 121 -3.05 11.85 6.04
C PRO A 121 -3.03 13.33 6.48
N ASN A 122 -2.16 13.66 7.43
CA ASN A 122 -1.98 15.00 8.00
C ASN A 122 -0.59 15.55 7.65
N GLN A 123 -0.30 15.70 6.37
CA GLN A 123 1.00 16.18 5.88
C GLN A 123 1.27 17.62 6.31
N THR A 124 2.48 17.86 6.82
CA THR A 124 2.99 19.18 7.21
C THR A 124 4.18 19.56 6.34
N LYS A 125 4.53 20.86 6.31
CA LYS A 125 5.76 21.32 5.62
C LYS A 125 7.02 20.70 6.21
N GLU A 126 7.06 20.52 7.53
CA GLU A 126 8.17 19.84 8.23
C GLU A 126 8.36 18.40 7.73
N LEU A 127 7.26 17.69 7.43
CA LEU A 127 7.33 16.36 6.83
C LEU A 127 7.93 16.42 5.42
N GLU A 128 7.51 17.37 4.59
CA GLU A 128 8.05 17.55 3.24
C GLU A 128 9.55 17.88 3.28
N GLU A 129 9.97 18.78 4.17
CA GLU A 129 11.39 19.08 4.40
C GLU A 129 12.17 17.83 4.79
N LYS A 130 11.62 17.00 5.69
CA LYS A 130 12.29 15.77 6.09
C LYS A 130 12.38 14.74 4.97
N VAL A 131 11.35 14.64 4.14
CA VAL A 131 11.37 13.80 2.93
C VAL A 131 12.43 14.29 1.95
N MET A 132 12.54 15.61 1.73
CA MET A 132 13.57 16.19 0.86
C MET A 132 14.98 15.89 1.36
N GLU A 133 15.23 16.01 2.68
CA GLU A 133 16.51 15.66 3.28
C GLU A 133 16.89 14.21 3.03
N LEU A 134 15.95 13.28 3.21
CA LEU A 134 16.18 11.85 3.00
C LEU A 134 16.32 11.50 1.52
N HIS A 135 15.54 12.13 0.63
CA HIS A 135 15.62 11.93 -0.81
C HIS A 135 17.05 12.20 -1.33
N LYS A 136 17.71 13.25 -0.84
CA LYS A 136 19.12 13.56 -1.18
C LYS A 136 20.11 12.44 -0.84
N THR A 137 19.76 11.55 0.08
CA THR A 137 20.64 10.44 0.52
C THR A 137 20.52 9.19 -0.35
N HIS A 138 19.51 9.11 -1.22
CA HIS A 138 19.22 7.93 -2.04
C HIS A 138 19.87 7.97 -3.42
N LYS A 139 20.84 8.87 -3.63
CA LYS A 139 21.49 9.08 -4.92
C LYS A 139 22.05 7.78 -5.51
N GLY A 140 21.74 7.51 -6.77
CA GLY A 140 22.13 6.32 -7.53
C GLY A 140 21.23 5.12 -7.31
N GLN A 141 20.19 5.24 -6.46
CA GLN A 141 19.22 4.18 -6.25
C GLN A 141 18.23 4.13 -7.41
N THR A 142 18.07 2.95 -8.01
CA THR A 142 17.08 2.74 -9.08
C THR A 142 15.64 2.72 -8.52
N PRO A 143 14.61 2.98 -9.35
CA PRO A 143 13.22 2.88 -8.91
C PRO A 143 12.86 1.53 -8.28
N ALA A 144 13.35 0.42 -8.85
CA ALA A 144 13.10 -0.92 -8.32
C ALA A 144 13.74 -1.14 -6.94
N GLU A 145 14.94 -0.59 -6.70
CA GLU A 145 15.58 -0.64 -5.39
C GLU A 145 14.86 0.25 -4.37
N ALA A 146 14.38 1.42 -4.79
CA ALA A 146 13.60 2.33 -3.94
C ALA A 146 12.28 1.68 -3.51
N GLU A 147 11.56 1.06 -4.45
CA GLU A 147 10.37 0.27 -4.17
C GLU A 147 10.67 -0.91 -3.23
N LEU A 148 11.76 -1.63 -3.45
CA LEU A 148 12.13 -2.74 -2.56
C LEU A 148 12.41 -2.23 -1.13
N HIS A 149 13.18 -1.16 -0.97
CA HIS A 149 13.45 -0.57 0.35
C HIS A 149 12.18 -0.01 1.01
N TYR A 150 11.25 0.55 0.24
CA TYR A 150 9.93 0.95 0.72
C TYR A 150 9.19 -0.25 1.32
N LEU A 151 9.10 -1.36 0.59
CA LEU A 151 8.43 -2.59 1.04
C LEU A 151 9.12 -3.22 2.25
N GLU A 152 10.45 -3.26 2.27
CA GLU A 152 11.26 -3.79 3.38
C GLU A 152 11.06 -3.02 4.69
N ASN A 153 10.78 -1.72 4.61
CA ASN A 153 10.45 -0.91 5.78
C ASN A 153 8.96 -1.01 6.14
N ALA A 154 8.06 -1.01 5.16
CA ALA A 154 6.63 -1.11 5.39
C ALA A 154 6.22 -2.45 6.03
N LYS A 155 6.86 -3.57 5.66
CA LYS A 155 6.55 -4.90 6.22
C LYS A 155 6.83 -5.02 7.73
N LYS A 156 7.63 -4.12 8.28
CA LYS A 156 7.98 -4.08 9.71
C LYS A 156 6.91 -3.38 10.56
N LEU A 157 5.93 -2.73 9.93
CA LEU A 157 4.87 -2.01 10.63
C LEU A 157 3.85 -2.98 11.20
N ALA A 158 3.39 -2.73 12.43
CA ALA A 158 2.51 -3.64 13.17
C ALA A 158 1.17 -3.93 12.47
N MET A 159 0.67 -2.97 11.68
CA MET A 159 -0.60 -3.08 10.96
C MET A 159 -0.44 -3.49 9.49
N TYR A 160 0.77 -3.86 9.07
CA TYR A 160 1.04 -4.26 7.69
C TYR A 160 0.21 -5.49 7.32
N GLY A 161 -0.68 -5.33 6.33
CA GLY A 161 -1.54 -6.40 5.82
C GLY A 161 -2.55 -6.94 6.83
N VAL A 162 -2.86 -6.18 7.88
CA VAL A 162 -3.88 -6.54 8.87
C VAL A 162 -5.24 -6.05 8.41
N ASP A 163 -6.17 -6.99 8.19
CA ASP A 163 -7.58 -6.68 7.95
C ASP A 163 -8.33 -6.65 9.28
N LEU A 164 -8.87 -5.49 9.64
CA LEU A 164 -9.45 -5.20 10.96
C LEU A 164 -10.97 -5.36 10.97
N HIS A 165 -11.48 -6.14 11.92
CA HIS A 165 -12.90 -6.43 12.10
C HIS A 165 -13.34 -6.06 13.53
N HIS A 166 -14.45 -5.33 13.65
CA HIS A 166 -15.04 -5.04 14.95
C HIS A 166 -15.72 -6.30 15.50
N ALA A 167 -15.52 -6.59 16.79
CA ALA A 167 -16.11 -7.71 17.48
C ALA A 167 -16.37 -7.39 18.95
N LYS A 168 -17.02 -8.33 19.66
CA LYS A 168 -17.15 -8.32 21.11
C LYS A 168 -16.59 -9.60 21.70
N ASP A 169 -15.92 -9.50 22.83
CA ASP A 169 -15.49 -10.69 23.57
C ASP A 169 -16.64 -11.34 24.36
N SER A 170 -16.34 -12.40 25.10
CA SER A 170 -17.33 -13.13 25.91
C SER A 170 -17.93 -12.31 27.05
N GLU A 171 -17.28 -11.22 27.46
CA GLU A 171 -17.75 -10.31 28.50
C GLU A 171 -18.50 -9.10 27.90
N GLY A 172 -18.61 -9.03 26.57
CA GLY A 172 -19.32 -7.98 25.84
C GLY A 172 -18.48 -6.73 25.59
N VAL A 173 -17.17 -6.78 25.84
CA VAL A 173 -16.24 -5.67 25.61
C VAL A 173 -15.94 -5.55 24.13
N ASP A 174 -16.01 -4.33 23.59
CA ASP A 174 -15.67 -4.06 22.20
C ASP A 174 -14.17 -4.30 21.97
N ILE A 175 -13.86 -5.14 20.99
CA ILE A 175 -12.50 -5.49 20.58
C ILE A 175 -12.35 -5.37 19.06
N MET A 176 -11.11 -5.31 18.60
CA MET A 176 -10.79 -5.45 17.18
C MET A 176 -10.06 -6.77 16.92
N LEU A 177 -10.51 -7.51 15.92
CA LEU A 177 -9.86 -8.70 15.40
C LEU A 177 -9.07 -8.34 14.14
N GLY A 178 -7.76 -8.56 14.17
CA GLY A 178 -6.90 -8.43 13.01
C GLY A 178 -6.67 -9.78 12.35
N VAL A 179 -6.89 -9.88 11.04
CA VAL A 179 -6.56 -11.06 10.23
C VAL A 179 -5.38 -10.72 9.35
N CYS A 180 -4.29 -11.47 9.42
CA CYS A 180 -3.12 -11.28 8.55
C CYS A 180 -2.47 -12.62 8.20
N ALA A 181 -1.41 -12.58 7.39
CA ALA A 181 -0.68 -13.78 6.99
C ALA A 181 -0.08 -14.59 8.16
N ASN A 182 0.17 -13.93 9.30
CA ASN A 182 0.73 -14.55 10.50
C ASN A 182 -0.34 -15.12 11.45
N GLY A 183 -1.63 -14.93 11.15
CA GLY A 183 -2.74 -15.47 11.94
C GLY A 183 -3.74 -14.42 12.41
N LEU A 184 -4.28 -14.63 13.62
CA LEU A 184 -5.29 -13.77 14.24
C LEU A 184 -4.67 -12.92 15.36
N LEU A 185 -5.01 -11.64 15.37
CA LEU A 185 -4.58 -10.64 16.34
C LEU A 185 -5.82 -10.09 17.08
N ILE A 186 -5.68 -9.79 18.37
CA ILE A 186 -6.75 -9.20 19.19
C ILE A 186 -6.24 -7.87 19.74
N TYR A 187 -6.95 -6.78 19.47
CA TYR A 187 -6.67 -5.45 20.01
C TYR A 187 -7.81 -5.04 20.95
N ARG A 188 -7.45 -4.71 22.19
CA ARG A 188 -8.41 -4.36 23.26
C ARG A 188 -8.52 -2.86 23.51
N ASP A 189 -7.59 -2.06 22.99
CA ASP A 189 -7.62 -0.60 23.06
C ASP A 189 -7.57 -0.02 21.64
N ARG A 190 -8.19 1.16 21.47
CA ARG A 190 -8.04 1.94 20.24
C ARG A 190 -6.57 2.39 20.15
N LEU A 191 -5.84 1.80 19.19
CA LEU A 191 -4.50 2.25 18.78
C LEU A 191 -4.49 3.74 18.43
#